data_AF-A0A972DI90-F1
#
_entry.id   AF-A0A972DI90-F1
#
_cell.length_a   1.000
_cell.length_b   1.000
_cell.length_c   1.000
_cell.angle_alpha   90.00
_cell.angle_beta   90.00
_cell.angle_gamma   90.00
#
_symmetry.space_group_name_H-M   'P 1'
#
loop_
_entity.id
_entity.type
_entity.pdbx_description
1 polymer ?
#
loop_
_entity_poly.entity_id
_entity_poly.type
_entity_poly.pdbx_seq_one_letter_code
_entity_poly.pdbx_strand_id
1 'polypeptide(L)'
;MYFCAVQMHWDIEDYKSPQAFESKIESLMKKIRSEAGEKEDILVAFPEDVGTPLVFMRSYEAVKDVKTLQDAVKILIKKHGLKVLPYKLRYKVSWIRALALATAKRTAKTYLDVFSRMAKKYRVTLVAGSVLLPDFEWNKDIKKTVYKIPDGNIYNVSFLFNEQGELIGTQKKTHLVPGLEDREGFDLCVGKIEDLKVYPTPFGNIGIAVCLDCFKEPVVQALAEKKADILIQPSANPQAWDKEEQTGWMEGCKKAMDTYKSISYALNPMMVGCLFDLCFEVQSSVMTNKAKNPQKMSYMDLEETDGFVKVAKGARREEILLVRKDSI
;
A
#
# COMPACT_ATOMS: atom_id res chain seq x y z
N MET A 1 -0.99 16.14 16.53
CA MET A 1 -1.32 14.96 15.67
C MET A 1 -1.21 15.32 14.20
N TYR A 2 -0.57 14.44 13.41
CA TYR A 2 -0.36 14.62 11.98
C TYR A 2 -0.84 13.42 11.16
N PHE A 3 -1.32 13.71 9.96
CA PHE A 3 -1.56 12.75 8.89
C PHE A 3 -0.45 12.88 7.84
N CYS A 4 0.03 11.75 7.35
CA CYS A 4 1.07 11.69 6.34
C CYS A 4 0.73 10.65 5.28
N ALA A 5 0.40 11.11 4.07
CA ALA A 5 0.38 10.25 2.89
C ALA A 5 1.74 10.33 2.19
N VAL A 6 2.37 9.18 1.93
CA VAL A 6 3.65 9.10 1.24
C VAL A 6 3.41 8.84 -0.24
N GLN A 7 3.84 9.76 -1.10
CA GLN A 7 4.02 9.50 -2.52
C GLN A 7 5.41 8.93 -2.73
N MET A 8 5.53 7.60 -2.82
CA MET A 8 6.83 6.94 -2.89
C MET A 8 7.25 6.72 -4.34
N HIS A 9 8.51 6.97 -4.66
CA HIS A 9 9.06 6.64 -5.98
C HIS A 9 9.63 5.21 -5.98
N TRP A 10 9.23 4.40 -6.95
CA TRP A 10 9.80 3.08 -7.19
C TRP A 10 11.16 3.13 -7.87
N ASP A 11 12.10 2.42 -7.27
CA ASP A 11 13.38 2.10 -7.86
C ASP A 11 13.72 0.65 -7.53
N ILE A 12 14.06 -0.16 -8.53
CA ILE A 12 14.46 -1.55 -8.34
C ILE A 12 15.69 -1.69 -7.42
N GLU A 13 16.55 -0.66 -7.36
CA GLU A 13 17.69 -0.62 -6.45
C GLU A 13 17.30 -0.68 -4.98
N ASP A 14 16.15 -0.10 -4.62
CA ASP A 14 15.61 -0.15 -3.25
C ASP A 14 15.22 -1.57 -2.85
N TYR A 15 15.09 -2.48 -3.81
CA TYR A 15 14.70 -3.88 -3.58
C TYR A 15 15.84 -4.87 -3.79
N LYS A 16 17.09 -4.42 -3.93
CA LYS A 16 18.25 -5.31 -4.14
C LYS A 16 18.63 -6.16 -2.94
N SER A 17 18.28 -5.72 -1.72
CA SER A 17 18.56 -6.41 -0.47
C SER A 17 17.60 -5.95 0.64
N PRO A 18 17.48 -6.69 1.77
CA PRO A 18 16.71 -6.21 2.92
C PRO A 18 17.18 -4.83 3.41
N GLN A 19 18.49 -4.58 3.38
CA GLN A 19 19.11 -3.35 3.86
C GLN A 19 18.83 -2.17 2.93
N ALA A 20 18.77 -2.39 1.62
CA ALA A 20 18.40 -1.34 0.66
C ALA A 20 16.95 -0.89 0.89
N PHE A 21 16.05 -1.87 1.03
CA PHE A 21 14.64 -1.58 1.30
C PHE A 21 14.46 -0.85 2.63
N GLU A 22 15.14 -1.32 3.68
CA GLU A 22 15.16 -0.63 4.97
C GLU A 22 15.68 0.81 4.85
N SER A 23 16.78 1.03 4.13
CA SER A 23 17.38 2.36 3.96
C SER A 23 16.42 3.32 3.25
N LYS A 24 15.67 2.83 2.26
CA LYS A 24 14.64 3.60 1.55
C LYS A 24 13.48 3.98 2.46
N ILE A 25 12.88 3.01 3.17
CA ILE A 25 11.78 3.31 4.07
C ILE A 25 12.25 4.22 5.21
N GLU A 26 13.45 3.98 5.74
CA GLU A 26 14.03 4.80 6.81
C GLU A 26 14.28 6.24 6.37
N SER A 27 14.77 6.48 5.14
CA SER A 27 15.00 7.84 4.65
C SER A 27 13.71 8.65 4.58
N LEU A 28 12.62 8.03 4.11
CA LEU A 28 11.28 8.61 4.12
C LEU A 28 10.81 8.92 5.55
N MET A 29 10.97 7.96 6.47
CA MET A 29 10.57 8.12 7.87
C MET A 29 11.36 9.22 8.60
N LYS A 30 12.67 9.34 8.34
CA LYS A 30 13.50 10.45 8.85
C LYS A 30 12.96 11.79 8.38
N LYS A 31 12.64 11.91 7.10
CA LYS A 31 12.08 13.14 6.53
C LYS A 31 10.73 13.49 7.18
N ILE A 32 9.82 12.52 7.27
CA ILE A 32 8.51 12.70 7.94
C ILE A 32 8.69 13.20 9.38
N ARG A 33 9.54 12.54 10.17
CA ARG A 33 9.77 12.91 11.57
C ARG A 33 10.42 14.28 11.70
N SER A 34 11.37 14.62 10.82
CA SER A 34 12.02 15.94 10.80
C SER A 34 11.05 17.08 10.49
N GLU A 35 10.06 16.85 9.60
CA GLU A 35 9.07 17.86 9.23
C GLU A 35 7.94 17.99 10.27
N ALA A 36 7.56 16.90 10.94
CA ALA A 36 6.50 16.90 11.94
C ALA A 36 6.97 17.36 13.33
N GLY A 37 8.21 17.04 13.70
CA GLY A 37 8.75 17.26 15.04
C GLY A 37 8.72 16.02 15.92
N GLU A 38 9.60 15.97 16.92
CA GLU A 38 9.90 14.78 17.74
C GLU A 38 8.76 14.32 18.67
N LYS A 39 7.85 15.22 19.05
CA LYS A 39 6.82 14.96 20.07
C LYS A 39 5.43 14.74 19.49
N GLU A 40 5.28 14.79 18.17
CA GLU A 40 3.99 14.70 17.52
C GLU A 40 3.60 13.25 17.26
N ASP A 41 2.35 12.91 17.54
CA ASP A 41 1.75 11.66 17.06
C ASP A 41 1.51 11.76 15.56
N ILE A 42 1.99 10.80 14.78
CA ILE A 42 1.85 10.76 13.32
C ILE A 42 1.20 9.44 12.89
N LEU A 43 0.19 9.55 12.03
CA LEU A 43 -0.32 8.45 11.22
C LEU A 43 0.30 8.54 9.82
N VAL A 44 1.11 7.55 9.46
CA VAL A 44 1.80 7.46 8.18
C VAL A 44 1.17 6.36 7.33
N ALA A 45 0.88 6.65 6.07
CA ALA A 45 0.36 5.68 5.11
C ALA A 45 1.28 5.60 3.88
N PHE A 46 1.71 4.39 3.55
CA PHE A 46 2.49 4.06 2.36
C PHE A 46 1.59 3.54 1.23
N PRO A 47 2.04 3.60 -0.05
CA PRO A 47 1.23 3.16 -1.18
C PRO A 47 1.08 1.64 -1.30
N GLU A 48 0.15 1.22 -2.15
CA GLU A 48 0.03 -0.17 -2.59
C GLU A 48 1.33 -0.68 -3.22
N ASP A 49 1.53 -1.99 -3.14
CA ASP A 49 2.65 -2.73 -3.71
C ASP A 49 4.05 -2.29 -3.25
N VAL A 50 4.16 -1.43 -2.23
CA VAL A 50 5.45 -1.03 -1.64
C VAL A 50 6.32 -2.23 -1.22
N GLY A 51 5.74 -3.37 -0.86
CA GLY A 51 6.50 -4.59 -0.55
C GLY A 51 6.63 -5.57 -1.71
N THR A 52 5.84 -5.42 -2.78
CA THR A 52 5.73 -6.43 -3.85
C THR A 52 7.05 -6.70 -4.58
N PRO A 53 7.88 -5.68 -4.90
CA PRO A 53 9.16 -5.89 -5.57
C PRO A 53 10.22 -6.59 -4.69
N LEU A 54 9.98 -6.84 -3.39
CA LEU A 54 10.86 -7.65 -2.54
C LEU A 54 11.03 -9.10 -3.05
N VAL A 55 10.18 -9.55 -3.97
CA VAL A 55 10.39 -10.80 -4.71
C VAL A 55 11.77 -10.85 -5.40
N PHE A 56 12.33 -9.69 -5.78
CA PHE A 56 13.61 -9.52 -6.48
C PHE A 56 14.85 -9.50 -5.57
N MET A 57 14.72 -9.40 -4.26
CA MET A 57 15.79 -9.19 -3.25
C MET A 57 17.01 -10.14 -3.27
N ARG A 58 16.96 -11.25 -4.00
CA ARG A 58 18.11 -12.17 -4.21
C ARG A 58 18.35 -12.52 -5.68
N SER A 59 17.70 -11.77 -6.55
CA SER A 59 17.76 -11.91 -7.99
C SER A 59 18.06 -10.59 -8.69
N TYR A 60 18.24 -9.48 -7.96
CA TYR A 60 18.53 -8.16 -8.51
C TYR A 60 19.61 -8.17 -9.58
N GLU A 61 20.78 -8.76 -9.31
CA GLU A 61 21.87 -8.86 -10.30
C GLU A 61 21.48 -9.58 -11.59
N ALA A 62 20.48 -10.47 -11.54
CA ALA A 62 20.00 -11.18 -12.73
C ALA A 62 18.92 -10.41 -13.49
N VAL A 63 18.36 -9.34 -12.93
CA VAL A 63 17.25 -8.58 -13.53
C VAL A 63 17.52 -7.09 -13.71
N LYS A 64 18.57 -6.52 -13.11
CA LYS A 64 18.83 -5.07 -13.10
C LYS A 64 18.88 -4.42 -14.50
N ASP A 65 19.35 -5.16 -15.50
CA ASP A 65 19.49 -4.67 -16.89
C ASP A 65 18.31 -5.11 -17.79
N VAL A 66 17.29 -5.73 -17.22
CA VAL A 66 16.10 -6.18 -17.97
C VAL A 66 15.19 -4.99 -18.23
N LYS A 67 14.56 -4.96 -19.40
CA LYS A 67 13.67 -3.87 -19.81
C LYS A 67 12.23 -4.03 -19.32
N THR A 68 11.75 -5.26 -19.24
CA THR A 68 10.33 -5.54 -18.95
C THR A 68 10.14 -6.33 -17.67
N LEU A 69 9.06 -6.03 -16.94
CA LEU A 69 8.67 -6.76 -15.73
C LEU A 69 8.41 -8.25 -16.04
N GLN A 70 7.80 -8.53 -17.20
CA GLN A 70 7.52 -9.90 -17.63
C GLN A 70 8.81 -10.71 -17.80
N ASP A 71 9.86 -10.15 -18.41
CA ASP A 71 11.12 -10.86 -18.60
C ASP A 71 11.87 -11.03 -17.28
N ALA A 72 11.82 -10.03 -16.39
CA ALA A 72 12.37 -10.13 -15.05
C ALA A 72 11.71 -11.30 -14.28
N VAL A 73 10.39 -11.40 -14.33
CA VAL A 73 9.63 -12.51 -13.71
C VAL A 73 9.98 -13.86 -14.33
N LYS A 74 10.11 -13.96 -15.66
CA LYS A 74 10.55 -15.20 -16.34
C LYS A 74 11.94 -15.64 -15.88
N ILE A 75 12.88 -14.70 -15.74
CA ILE A 75 14.24 -14.98 -15.22
C ILE A 75 14.16 -15.50 -13.79
N LEU A 76 13.31 -14.90 -12.94
CA LEU A 76 13.11 -15.36 -11.56
C LEU A 76 12.53 -16.77 -11.51
N ILE A 77 11.51 -17.08 -12.31
CA ILE A 77 10.90 -18.42 -12.36
C ILE A 77 11.96 -19.46 -12.76
N LYS A 78 12.76 -19.18 -13.79
CA LYS A 78 13.85 -20.08 -14.21
C LYS A 78 14.89 -20.26 -13.11
N LYS A 79 15.36 -19.17 -12.49
CA LYS A 79 16.40 -19.17 -11.45
C LYS A 79 15.94 -19.89 -10.17
N HIS A 80 14.66 -19.77 -9.81
CA HIS A 80 14.10 -20.40 -8.61
C HIS A 80 13.33 -21.70 -8.92
N GLY A 81 13.44 -22.26 -10.14
CA GLY A 81 12.59 -23.35 -10.64
C GLY A 81 12.46 -24.54 -9.69
N LEU A 82 13.57 -25.01 -9.10
CA LEU A 82 13.57 -26.12 -8.12
C LEU A 82 12.73 -25.84 -6.87
N LYS A 83 12.63 -24.56 -6.45
CA LYS A 83 11.81 -24.12 -5.31
C LYS A 83 10.38 -23.77 -5.72
N VAL A 84 10.15 -23.36 -6.97
CA VAL A 84 8.84 -22.96 -7.50
C VAL A 84 8.00 -24.18 -7.88
N LEU A 85 8.61 -25.20 -8.49
CA LEU A 85 7.90 -26.38 -9.01
C LEU A 85 7.05 -27.11 -7.97
N PRO A 86 7.51 -27.35 -6.72
CA PRO A 86 6.68 -27.99 -5.70
C PRO A 86 5.38 -27.23 -5.40
N TYR A 87 5.43 -25.89 -5.34
CA TYR A 87 4.24 -25.06 -5.10
C TYR A 87 3.28 -25.13 -6.29
N LYS A 88 3.81 -25.06 -7.51
CA LYS A 88 3.01 -25.20 -8.73
C LYS A 88 2.26 -26.51 -8.77
N LEU A 89 2.94 -27.63 -8.50
CA LEU A 89 2.33 -28.97 -8.57
C LEU A 89 1.36 -29.22 -7.41
N ARG A 90 1.74 -28.83 -6.19
CA ARG A 90 0.92 -29.02 -4.98
C ARG A 90 -0.38 -28.24 -5.03
N TYR A 91 -0.32 -26.96 -5.42
CA TYR A 91 -1.47 -26.05 -5.39
C TYR A 91 -2.15 -25.88 -6.75
N LYS A 92 -1.58 -26.42 -7.84
CA LYS A 92 -2.11 -26.32 -9.21
C LYS A 92 -2.30 -24.88 -9.69
N VAL A 93 -1.34 -24.01 -9.38
CA VAL A 93 -1.39 -22.56 -9.63
C VAL A 93 -0.52 -22.14 -10.82
N SER A 94 -0.62 -20.86 -11.23
CA SER A 94 0.28 -20.28 -12.24
C SER A 94 1.75 -20.29 -11.77
N TRP A 95 2.68 -20.09 -12.72
CA TRP A 95 4.10 -19.96 -12.38
C TRP A 95 4.40 -18.71 -11.56
N ILE A 96 3.64 -17.63 -11.78
CA ILE A 96 3.78 -16.36 -11.06
C ILE A 96 3.33 -16.53 -9.60
N ARG A 97 2.14 -17.10 -9.36
CA ARG A 97 1.68 -17.41 -8.00
C ARG A 97 2.61 -18.40 -7.31
N ALA A 98 3.11 -19.42 -8.02
CA ALA A 98 4.09 -20.36 -7.46
C ALA A 98 5.42 -19.68 -7.06
N LEU A 99 5.88 -18.69 -7.83
CA LEU A 99 7.04 -17.87 -7.48
C LEU A 99 6.76 -17.02 -6.23
N ALA A 100 5.58 -16.39 -6.14
CA ALA A 100 5.17 -15.64 -4.96
C ALA A 100 5.15 -16.55 -3.71
N LEU A 101 4.55 -17.74 -3.79
CA LEU A 101 4.55 -18.73 -2.71
C LEU A 101 5.97 -19.16 -2.30
N ALA A 102 6.85 -19.44 -3.26
CA ALA A 102 8.22 -19.87 -3.01
C ALA A 102 9.08 -18.80 -2.33
N THR A 103 8.69 -17.53 -2.45
CA THR A 103 9.42 -16.38 -1.89
C THR A 103 8.69 -15.74 -0.69
N ALA A 104 7.44 -16.10 -0.44
CA ALA A 104 6.57 -15.47 0.54
C ALA A 104 7.17 -15.32 1.95
N LYS A 105 7.78 -16.39 2.51
CA LYS A 105 8.36 -16.33 3.86
C LYS A 105 9.46 -15.26 3.98
N ARG A 106 10.34 -15.16 2.98
CA ARG A 106 11.43 -14.15 3.01
C ARG A 106 10.88 -12.75 2.79
N THR A 107 9.94 -12.59 1.87
CA THR A 107 9.28 -11.32 1.57
C THR A 107 8.56 -10.80 2.81
N ALA A 108 7.72 -11.63 3.42
CA ALA A 108 6.99 -11.30 4.63
C ALA A 108 7.93 -10.94 5.80
N LYS A 109 9.00 -11.72 6.01
CA LYS A 109 9.96 -11.43 7.08
C LYS A 109 10.64 -10.06 6.88
N THR A 110 11.16 -9.77 5.68
CA THR A 110 11.78 -8.47 5.40
C THR A 110 10.79 -7.33 5.56
N TYR A 111 9.62 -7.45 4.93
CA TYR A 111 8.58 -6.44 4.92
C TYR A 111 8.09 -6.11 6.34
N LEU A 112 7.67 -7.13 7.10
CA LEU A 112 7.13 -6.94 8.45
C LEU A 112 8.20 -6.43 9.43
N ASP A 113 9.44 -6.92 9.35
CA ASP A 113 10.52 -6.49 10.23
C ASP A 113 10.87 -5.01 9.99
N VAL A 114 11.00 -4.58 8.73
CA VAL A 114 11.28 -3.18 8.39
C VAL A 114 10.16 -2.29 8.90
N PHE A 115 8.91 -2.54 8.52
CA PHE A 115 7.81 -1.65 8.91
C PHE A 115 7.52 -1.66 10.42
N SER A 116 7.63 -2.81 11.09
CA SER A 116 7.56 -2.89 12.57
C SER A 116 8.64 -2.04 13.23
N ARG A 117 9.90 -2.14 12.76
CA ARG A 117 11.01 -1.35 13.31
C ARG A 117 10.87 0.13 12.99
N MET A 118 10.38 0.50 11.81
CA MET A 118 10.13 1.90 11.46
C MET A 118 9.01 2.52 12.30
N ALA A 119 7.90 1.81 12.47
CA ALA A 119 6.79 2.25 13.33
C ALA A 119 7.27 2.47 14.77
N LYS A 120 8.06 1.54 15.31
CA LYS A 120 8.65 1.65 16.66
C LYS A 120 9.70 2.75 16.78
N LYS A 121 10.68 2.77 15.88
CA LYS A 121 11.82 3.70 15.91
C LYS A 121 11.37 5.15 15.82
N TYR A 122 10.41 5.41 14.94
CA TYR A 122 9.88 6.75 14.71
C TYR A 122 8.62 7.04 15.52
N ARG A 123 8.13 6.11 16.35
CA ARG A 123 6.93 6.26 17.18
C ARG A 123 5.73 6.77 16.38
N VAL A 124 5.34 5.99 15.37
CA VAL A 124 4.21 6.33 14.48
C VAL A 124 3.20 5.19 14.42
N THR A 125 1.93 5.52 14.19
CA THR A 125 0.97 4.55 13.65
C THR A 125 1.20 4.47 12.15
N LEU A 126 1.35 3.27 11.61
CA LEU A 126 1.86 3.08 10.24
C LEU A 126 0.99 2.09 9.46
N VAL A 127 0.35 2.57 8.39
CA VAL A 127 -0.22 1.71 7.33
C VAL A 127 0.88 1.45 6.31
N ALA A 128 1.36 0.22 6.26
CA ALA A 128 2.55 -0.19 5.54
C ALA A 128 2.33 -0.39 4.03
N GLY A 129 1.34 0.29 3.45
CA GLY A 129 0.99 0.05 2.05
C GLY A 129 0.50 -1.36 1.85
N SER A 130 0.94 -2.05 0.80
CA SER A 130 0.63 -3.47 0.63
C SER A 130 1.77 -4.30 0.03
N VAL A 131 1.58 -5.61 0.06
CA VAL A 131 2.50 -6.63 -0.47
C VAL A 131 1.71 -7.89 -0.85
N LEU A 132 2.22 -8.62 -1.86
CA LEU A 132 1.66 -9.91 -2.27
C LEU A 132 2.12 -11.06 -1.35
N LEU A 133 1.22 -11.59 -0.51
CA LEU A 133 1.53 -12.65 0.45
C LEU A 133 0.38 -13.67 0.62
N PRO A 134 0.69 -14.92 1.01
CA PRO A 134 -0.30 -15.82 1.60
C PRO A 134 -0.83 -15.25 2.92
N ASP A 135 -2.01 -15.68 3.32
CA ASP A 135 -2.58 -15.35 4.63
C ASP A 135 -1.92 -16.21 5.72
N PHE A 136 -0.71 -15.82 6.12
CA PHE A 136 0.00 -16.50 7.22
C PHE A 136 -0.73 -16.32 8.55
N GLU A 137 -0.38 -17.14 9.54
CA GLU A 137 -0.84 -16.96 10.90
C GLU A 137 -0.09 -15.77 11.52
N TRP A 138 -0.61 -14.57 11.29
CA TRP A 138 -0.06 -13.30 11.76
C TRP A 138 -0.10 -13.21 13.28
N ASN A 139 0.91 -12.55 13.86
CA ASN A 139 0.95 -12.31 15.29
C ASN A 139 1.25 -10.83 15.58
N LYS A 140 0.65 -10.31 16.66
CA LYS A 140 0.89 -8.94 17.14
C LYS A 140 2.38 -8.66 17.34
N ASP A 141 3.10 -9.62 17.93
CA ASP A 141 4.56 -9.66 17.89
C ASP A 141 4.99 -10.38 16.61
N ILE A 142 5.44 -9.62 15.62
CA ILE A 142 5.81 -10.16 14.30
C ILE A 142 6.86 -11.27 14.37
N LYS A 143 7.69 -11.32 15.42
CA LYS A 143 8.68 -12.39 15.62
C LYS A 143 8.04 -13.75 15.91
N LYS A 144 6.78 -13.76 16.36
CA LYS A 144 5.97 -14.96 16.62
C LYS A 144 5.06 -15.34 15.45
N THR A 145 5.15 -14.65 14.31
CA THR A 145 4.41 -14.99 13.09
C THR A 145 4.78 -16.39 12.61
N VAL A 146 3.77 -17.20 12.30
CA VAL A 146 3.99 -18.55 11.76
C VAL A 146 3.82 -18.53 10.24
N TYR A 147 4.94 -18.65 9.54
CA TYR A 147 5.00 -18.62 8.07
C TYR A 147 4.64 -19.96 7.41
N LYS A 148 3.47 -20.51 7.75
CA LYS A 148 2.91 -21.71 7.14
C LYS A 148 1.89 -21.31 6.07
N ILE A 149 2.11 -21.74 4.83
CA ILE A 149 1.18 -21.48 3.73
C ILE A 149 -0.08 -22.34 3.95
N PRO A 150 -1.28 -21.73 4.08
CA PRO A 150 -2.49 -22.48 4.40
C PRO A 150 -3.05 -23.25 3.20
N ASP A 151 -3.22 -22.58 2.05
CA ASP A 151 -4.05 -23.07 0.93
C ASP A 151 -3.45 -22.80 -0.45
N GLY A 152 -2.28 -22.13 -0.52
CA GLY A 152 -1.65 -21.77 -1.79
C GLY A 152 -2.20 -20.49 -2.42
N ASN A 153 -3.07 -19.76 -1.72
CA ASN A 153 -3.56 -18.46 -2.16
C ASN A 153 -2.51 -17.37 -1.89
N ILE A 154 -2.51 -16.35 -2.74
CA ILE A 154 -1.74 -15.12 -2.58
C ILE A 154 -2.73 -13.97 -2.70
N TYR A 155 -2.61 -13.01 -1.79
CA TYR A 155 -3.47 -11.84 -1.72
C TYR A 155 -2.60 -10.58 -1.79
N ASN A 156 -3.17 -9.48 -2.29
CA ASN A 156 -2.64 -8.14 -2.07
C ASN A 156 -3.08 -7.69 -0.66
N VAL A 157 -2.13 -7.61 0.29
CA VAL A 157 -2.44 -7.42 1.72
C VAL A 157 -1.76 -6.17 2.25
N SER A 158 -2.53 -5.32 2.92
CA SER A 158 -2.07 -4.19 3.71
C SER A 158 -1.93 -4.53 5.19
N PHE A 159 -0.96 -3.90 5.86
CA PHE A 159 -0.66 -4.14 7.28
C PHE A 159 -0.65 -2.81 8.04
N LEU A 160 -1.17 -2.83 9.27
CA LEU A 160 -1.22 -1.68 10.16
C LEU A 160 -0.42 -1.96 11.44
N PHE A 161 0.52 -1.08 11.74
CA PHE A 161 1.36 -1.12 12.94
C PHE A 161 1.05 0.03 13.89
N ASN A 162 1.14 -0.21 15.19
CA ASN A 162 1.14 0.85 16.19
C ASN A 162 2.55 1.42 16.45
N GLU A 163 2.66 2.46 17.27
CA GLU A 163 3.94 3.10 17.63
C GLU A 163 4.88 2.21 18.45
N GLN A 164 4.44 1.05 18.94
CA GLN A 164 5.30 0.03 19.56
C GLN A 164 5.90 -0.93 18.52
N GLY A 165 5.52 -0.81 17.25
CA GLY A 165 5.89 -1.73 16.17
C GLY A 165 5.09 -3.02 16.17
N GLU A 166 3.99 -3.09 16.91
CA GLU A 166 3.12 -4.26 16.96
C GLU A 166 2.17 -4.26 15.77
N LEU A 167 1.94 -5.43 15.18
CA LEU A 167 0.95 -5.60 14.13
C LEU A 167 -0.45 -5.60 14.74
N ILE A 168 -1.26 -4.59 14.41
CA ILE A 168 -2.61 -4.41 14.97
C ILE A 168 -3.72 -4.60 13.93
N GLY A 169 -3.39 -4.67 12.64
CA GLY A 169 -4.38 -4.88 11.59
C GLY A 169 -3.81 -5.40 10.28
N THR A 170 -4.66 -6.10 9.53
CA THR A 170 -4.36 -6.62 8.20
C THR A 170 -5.59 -6.48 7.30
N GLN A 171 -5.43 -6.08 6.05
CA GLN A 171 -6.52 -5.95 5.10
C GLN A 171 -6.16 -6.59 3.77
N LYS A 172 -6.94 -7.60 3.34
CA LYS A 172 -6.81 -8.22 2.01
C LYS A 172 -7.65 -7.41 1.01
N LYS A 173 -7.08 -7.09 -0.15
CA LYS A 173 -7.79 -6.44 -1.25
C LYS A 173 -8.95 -7.31 -1.71
N THR A 174 -10.14 -6.74 -1.85
CA THR A 174 -11.37 -7.52 -2.16
C THR A 174 -11.74 -7.48 -3.65
N HIS A 175 -11.26 -6.47 -4.38
CA HIS A 175 -11.50 -6.31 -5.81
C HIS A 175 -10.18 -6.15 -6.55
N LEU A 176 -9.87 -7.11 -7.44
CA LEU A 176 -8.66 -7.11 -8.25
C LEU A 176 -8.85 -6.28 -9.52
N VAL A 177 -7.77 -5.62 -9.97
CA VAL A 177 -7.69 -4.96 -11.27
C VAL A 177 -7.69 -6.03 -12.37
N PRO A 178 -8.71 -6.05 -13.26
CA PRO A 178 -8.81 -7.06 -14.32
C PRO A 178 -7.59 -7.04 -15.24
N GLY A 179 -7.12 -8.21 -15.67
CA GLY A 179 -5.97 -8.38 -16.56
C GLY A 179 -4.60 -8.13 -15.93
N LEU A 180 -4.52 -7.46 -14.78
CA LEU A 180 -3.26 -7.19 -14.07
C LEU A 180 -3.10 -8.06 -12.82
N GLU A 181 -4.11 -8.11 -11.96
CA GLU A 181 -4.04 -8.80 -10.68
C GLU A 181 -4.75 -10.16 -10.68
N ASP A 182 -5.69 -10.38 -11.58
CA ASP A 182 -6.43 -11.64 -11.69
C ASP A 182 -5.61 -12.76 -12.36
N ARG A 183 -6.29 -13.84 -12.76
CA ARG A 183 -5.68 -15.05 -13.34
C ARG A 183 -4.87 -14.78 -14.63
N GLU A 184 -5.15 -13.70 -15.35
CA GLU A 184 -4.41 -13.34 -16.57
C GLU A 184 -3.08 -12.64 -16.26
N GLY A 185 -2.98 -11.98 -15.11
CA GLY A 185 -1.77 -11.29 -14.64
C GLY A 185 -1.10 -12.01 -13.46
N PHE A 186 -1.10 -11.38 -12.28
CA PHE A 186 -0.42 -11.90 -11.09
C PHE A 186 -1.05 -13.14 -10.47
N ASP A 187 -2.25 -13.54 -10.93
CA ASP A 187 -3.00 -14.67 -10.42
C ASP A 187 -3.20 -14.50 -8.91
N LEU A 188 -3.79 -13.39 -8.47
CA LEU A 188 -4.11 -13.15 -7.06
C LEU A 188 -5.48 -13.74 -6.69
N CYS A 189 -5.70 -13.89 -5.40
CA CYS A 189 -6.99 -14.22 -4.83
C CYS A 189 -7.62 -12.97 -4.20
N VAL A 190 -8.95 -12.92 -4.20
CA VAL A 190 -9.71 -11.86 -3.55
C VAL A 190 -9.84 -12.11 -2.05
N GLY A 191 -9.66 -11.06 -1.27
CA GLY A 191 -10.21 -10.98 0.08
C GLY A 191 -11.73 -10.95 0.06
N LYS A 192 -12.33 -11.01 1.24
CA LYS A 192 -13.78 -11.02 1.41
C LYS A 192 -14.25 -9.71 2.05
N ILE A 193 -15.39 -9.19 1.60
CA ILE A 193 -15.96 -7.95 2.14
C ILE A 193 -16.34 -8.15 3.61
N GLU A 194 -16.84 -9.32 3.99
CA GLU A 194 -17.17 -9.65 5.37
C GLU A 194 -15.95 -9.63 6.32
N ASP A 195 -14.75 -9.86 5.78
CA ASP A 195 -13.49 -9.82 6.52
C ASP A 195 -12.96 -8.38 6.72
N LEU A 196 -13.58 -7.37 6.09
CA LEU A 196 -13.23 -5.97 6.31
C LEU A 196 -13.36 -5.60 7.78
N LYS A 197 -12.37 -4.87 8.29
CA LYS A 197 -12.29 -4.44 9.69
C LYS A 197 -11.98 -2.96 9.77
N VAL A 198 -12.34 -2.38 10.90
CA VAL A 198 -11.83 -1.08 11.33
C VAL A 198 -10.94 -1.28 12.54
N TYR A 199 -9.91 -0.45 12.65
CA TYR A 199 -8.89 -0.56 13.68
C TYR A 199 -8.91 0.69 14.55
N PRO A 200 -9.30 0.59 15.84
CA PRO A 200 -9.26 1.72 16.74
C PRO A 200 -7.82 2.19 16.96
N THR A 201 -7.58 3.49 16.81
CA THR A 201 -6.29 4.14 17.06
C THR A 201 -6.49 5.48 17.75
N PRO A 202 -5.43 6.11 18.31
CA PRO A 202 -5.52 7.48 18.84
C PRO A 202 -5.99 8.54 17.82
N PHE A 203 -5.91 8.25 16.51
CA PHE A 203 -6.35 9.16 15.46
C PHE A 203 -7.85 9.02 15.12
N GLY A 204 -8.46 7.90 15.50
CA GLY A 204 -9.80 7.45 15.06
C GLY A 204 -9.77 6.00 14.59
N ASN A 205 -10.94 5.48 14.21
CA ASN A 205 -11.09 4.15 13.62
C ASN A 205 -10.60 4.17 12.17
N ILE A 206 -9.53 3.42 11.89
CA ILE A 206 -8.94 3.30 10.56
C ILE A 206 -9.61 2.16 9.79
N GLY A 207 -10.21 2.48 8.65
CA GLY A 207 -10.57 1.52 7.60
C GLY A 207 -9.56 1.58 6.46
N ILE A 208 -9.23 0.43 5.87
CA ILE A 208 -8.28 0.35 4.74
C ILE A 208 -9.05 -0.21 3.53
N ALA A 209 -8.97 0.49 2.39
CA ALA A 209 -9.53 0.05 1.12
C ALA A 209 -8.43 0.11 0.06
N VAL A 210 -7.84 -1.03 -0.29
CA VAL A 210 -6.64 -1.06 -1.14
C VAL A 210 -7.02 -0.74 -2.59
N CYS A 211 -6.57 0.42 -3.07
CA CYS A 211 -6.70 0.87 -4.46
C CYS A 211 -8.12 0.76 -5.00
N LEU A 212 -8.35 -0.17 -5.94
CA LEU A 212 -9.65 -0.40 -6.58
C LEU A 212 -10.79 -0.64 -5.59
N ASP A 213 -10.51 -1.18 -4.41
CA ASP A 213 -11.51 -1.36 -3.34
C ASP A 213 -12.22 -0.05 -2.98
N CYS A 214 -11.52 1.08 -2.97
CA CYS A 214 -12.11 2.37 -2.56
C CYS A 214 -13.11 2.92 -3.59
N PHE A 215 -13.13 2.37 -4.81
CA PHE A 215 -14.09 2.71 -5.86
C PHE A 215 -15.33 1.80 -5.82
N LYS A 216 -15.37 0.84 -4.89
CA LYS A 216 -16.45 -0.14 -4.79
C LYS A 216 -17.32 0.21 -3.60
N GLU A 217 -18.55 0.62 -3.91
CA GLU A 217 -19.56 0.98 -2.91
C GLU A 217 -19.71 -0.09 -1.81
N PRO A 218 -19.78 -1.42 -2.10
CA PRO A 218 -19.89 -2.43 -1.04
C PRO A 218 -18.75 -2.41 -0.02
N VAL A 219 -17.53 -2.05 -0.44
CA VAL A 219 -16.35 -1.98 0.43
C VAL A 219 -16.43 -0.75 1.33
N VAL A 220 -16.66 0.41 0.72
CA VAL A 220 -16.73 1.68 1.47
C VAL A 220 -17.93 1.68 2.42
N GLN A 221 -19.08 1.15 1.98
CA GLN A 221 -20.25 0.96 2.82
C GLN A 221 -19.94 0.09 4.03
N ALA A 222 -19.31 -1.08 3.83
CA ALA A 222 -18.98 -2.00 4.92
C ALA A 222 -18.03 -1.34 5.95
N LEU A 223 -17.05 -0.56 5.50
CA LEU A 223 -16.15 0.18 6.40
C LEU A 223 -16.88 1.32 7.14
N ALA A 224 -17.78 2.04 6.46
CA ALA A 224 -18.59 3.09 7.07
C ALA A 224 -19.58 2.55 8.11
N GLU A 225 -20.24 1.43 7.83
CA GLU A 225 -21.14 0.73 8.75
C GLU A 225 -20.40 0.26 10.01
N LYS A 226 -19.16 -0.19 9.84
CA LYS A 226 -18.23 -0.53 10.93
C LYS A 226 -17.64 0.70 11.65
N LYS A 227 -18.08 1.92 11.29
CA LYS A 227 -17.69 3.20 11.92
C LYS A 227 -16.24 3.62 11.67
N ALA A 228 -15.74 3.45 10.45
CA ALA A 228 -14.49 4.07 10.04
C ALA A 228 -14.58 5.61 10.11
N ASP A 229 -13.64 6.23 10.82
CA ASP A 229 -13.44 7.68 10.86
C ASP A 229 -12.45 8.14 9.78
N ILE A 230 -11.46 7.29 9.51
CA ILE A 230 -10.35 7.54 8.59
C ILE A 230 -10.33 6.41 7.57
N LEU A 231 -10.42 6.77 6.29
CA LEU A 231 -10.25 5.84 5.18
C LEU A 231 -8.82 5.96 4.62
N ILE A 232 -8.08 4.86 4.59
CA ILE A 232 -6.76 4.81 3.97
C ILE A 232 -6.87 4.01 2.68
N GLN A 233 -6.49 4.63 1.57
CA GLN A 233 -6.48 4.04 0.24
C GLN A 233 -5.05 3.93 -0.28
N PRO A 234 -4.26 2.91 0.12
CA PRO A 234 -2.98 2.65 -0.55
C PRO A 234 -3.24 2.33 -2.02
N SER A 235 -2.55 3.02 -2.92
CA SER A 235 -2.79 2.87 -4.37
C SER A 235 -1.53 2.80 -5.21
N ALA A 236 -1.58 2.01 -6.28
CA ALA A 236 -0.58 1.99 -7.33
C ALA A 236 -1.34 1.81 -8.66
N ASN A 237 -1.40 2.89 -9.45
CA ASN A 237 -2.10 2.88 -10.74
C ASN A 237 -1.12 3.12 -11.90
N PRO A 238 -0.95 2.15 -12.82
CA PRO A 238 -0.04 2.29 -13.94
C PRO A 238 -0.67 3.00 -15.16
N GLN A 239 -1.93 3.45 -15.07
CA GLN A 239 -2.57 4.21 -16.14
C GLN A 239 -1.95 5.60 -16.28
N ALA A 240 -2.07 6.19 -17.47
CA ALA A 240 -1.60 7.55 -17.72
C ALA A 240 -2.42 8.55 -16.89
N TRP A 241 -1.76 9.53 -16.26
CA TRP A 241 -2.40 10.54 -15.41
C TRP A 241 -3.05 11.68 -16.21
N ASP A 242 -3.89 11.34 -17.19
CA ASP A 242 -4.64 12.33 -17.96
C ASP A 242 -5.90 12.79 -17.22
N LYS A 243 -6.63 13.73 -17.82
CA LYS A 243 -7.83 14.33 -17.21
C LYS A 243 -8.95 13.31 -16.97
N GLU A 244 -9.07 12.29 -17.81
CA GLU A 244 -10.06 11.22 -17.64
C GLU A 244 -9.72 10.40 -16.41
N GLU A 245 -8.46 9.97 -16.28
CA GLU A 245 -8.00 9.23 -15.12
C GLU A 245 -8.14 10.06 -13.85
N GLN A 246 -7.64 11.30 -13.84
CA GLN A 246 -7.78 12.23 -12.71
C GLN A 246 -9.25 12.39 -12.26
N THR A 247 -10.18 12.52 -13.22
CA THR A 247 -11.62 12.58 -12.93
C THR A 247 -12.13 11.27 -12.33
N GLY A 248 -11.70 10.13 -12.88
CA GLY A 248 -11.99 8.81 -12.33
C GLY A 248 -11.55 8.67 -10.88
N TRP A 249 -10.39 9.21 -10.49
CA TRP A 249 -9.88 9.19 -9.11
C TRP A 249 -10.74 9.96 -8.10
N MET A 250 -11.67 10.81 -8.55
CA MET A 250 -12.68 11.44 -7.69
C MET A 250 -13.73 10.43 -7.19
N GLU A 251 -13.92 9.31 -7.90
CA GLU A 251 -14.86 8.25 -7.54
C GLU A 251 -14.34 7.33 -6.41
N GLY A 252 -13.10 7.52 -5.96
CA GLY A 252 -12.50 6.82 -4.81
C GLY A 252 -12.77 7.53 -3.48
N CYS A 253 -11.71 7.92 -2.76
CA CYS A 253 -11.80 8.55 -1.44
C CYS A 253 -12.76 9.76 -1.38
N LYS A 254 -12.76 10.61 -2.41
CA LYS A 254 -13.60 11.82 -2.39
C LYS A 254 -15.09 11.48 -2.37
N LYS A 255 -15.54 10.66 -3.32
CA LYS A 255 -16.92 10.16 -3.34
C LYS A 255 -17.27 9.38 -2.07
N ALA A 256 -16.39 8.51 -1.59
CA ALA A 256 -16.58 7.77 -0.35
C ALA A 256 -16.90 8.70 0.84
N MET A 257 -16.13 9.77 0.99
CA MET A 257 -16.35 10.78 2.03
C MET A 257 -17.61 11.61 1.82
N ASP A 258 -17.95 11.93 0.57
CA ASP A 258 -19.17 12.67 0.27
C ASP A 258 -20.42 11.85 0.60
N THR A 259 -20.41 10.56 0.30
CA THR A 259 -21.51 9.62 0.55
C THR A 259 -21.62 9.26 2.03
N TYR A 260 -20.52 8.89 2.68
CA TYR A 260 -20.54 8.35 4.05
C TYR A 260 -19.92 9.33 5.04
N LYS A 261 -20.78 10.17 5.67
CA LYS A 261 -20.35 11.23 6.60
C LYS A 261 -19.63 10.73 7.87
N SER A 262 -19.67 9.43 8.17
CA SER A 262 -18.82 8.84 9.22
C SER A 262 -17.34 8.96 8.88
N ILE A 263 -16.99 8.85 7.58
CA ILE A 263 -15.62 8.98 7.10
C ILE A 263 -15.27 10.47 7.04
N SER A 264 -14.52 10.92 8.04
CA SER A 264 -14.17 12.32 8.24
C SER A 264 -12.87 12.71 7.55
N TYR A 265 -11.98 11.74 7.34
CA TYR A 265 -10.66 11.92 6.78
C TYR A 265 -10.34 10.81 5.80
N ALA A 266 -9.55 11.11 4.77
CA ALA A 266 -8.97 10.09 3.92
C ALA A 266 -7.52 10.41 3.54
N LEU A 267 -6.69 9.36 3.47
CA LEU A 267 -5.33 9.44 2.95
C LEU A 267 -5.21 8.45 1.78
N ASN A 268 -4.83 8.95 0.61
CA ASN A 268 -4.54 8.15 -0.56
C ASN A 268 -3.05 8.28 -0.90
N PRO A 269 -2.16 7.49 -0.27
CA PRO A 269 -0.76 7.42 -0.67
C PRO A 269 -0.62 6.61 -1.96
N MET A 270 0.12 7.15 -2.92
CA MET A 270 0.23 6.59 -4.26
C MET A 270 1.69 6.36 -4.68
N MET A 271 1.91 5.28 -5.43
CA MET A 271 3.22 4.94 -5.99
C MET A 271 3.50 5.74 -7.26
N VAL A 272 4.72 6.26 -7.43
CA VAL A 272 5.19 6.91 -8.66
C VAL A 272 6.49 6.28 -9.16
N GLY A 273 6.90 6.59 -10.39
CA GLY A 273 8.15 6.08 -10.96
C GLY A 273 7.95 4.74 -11.67
N CYS A 274 9.05 4.11 -12.09
CA CYS A 274 8.99 2.92 -12.93
C CYS A 274 9.69 1.73 -12.27
N LEU A 275 9.04 0.59 -12.33
CA LEU A 275 9.65 -0.72 -12.09
C LEU A 275 9.72 -1.46 -13.41
N PHE A 276 10.90 -1.44 -14.05
CA PHE A 276 11.06 -1.86 -15.44
C PHE A 276 10.20 -1.00 -16.39
N ASP A 277 9.37 -1.61 -17.22
CA ASP A 277 8.42 -0.96 -18.14
C ASP A 277 7.08 -0.60 -17.49
N LEU A 278 6.87 -0.96 -16.23
CA LEU A 278 5.66 -0.62 -15.48
C LEU A 278 5.87 0.70 -14.74
N CYS A 279 5.31 1.78 -15.29
CA CYS A 279 5.44 3.14 -14.76
C CYS A 279 4.14 3.62 -14.13
N PHE A 280 4.27 4.45 -13.09
CA PHE A 280 3.17 5.02 -12.34
C PHE A 280 3.29 6.54 -12.35
N GLU A 281 2.22 7.18 -12.79
CA GLU A 281 2.09 8.63 -12.79
C GLU A 281 0.78 8.97 -12.08
N VAL A 282 0.85 9.55 -10.88
CA VAL A 282 -0.31 9.72 -10.00
C VAL A 282 -0.05 10.78 -8.94
N GLN A 283 -1.10 11.28 -8.28
CA GLN A 283 -0.97 12.23 -7.17
C GLN A 283 -1.57 11.70 -5.88
N SER A 284 -0.73 11.55 -4.86
CA SER A 284 -1.18 11.30 -3.50
C SER A 284 -2.03 12.44 -2.97
N SER A 285 -2.95 12.15 -2.06
CA SER A 285 -3.83 13.16 -1.48
C SER A 285 -4.18 12.90 -0.01
N VAL A 286 -4.48 13.98 0.69
CA VAL A 286 -5.07 14.00 2.04
C VAL A 286 -6.34 14.83 1.98
N MET A 287 -7.43 14.26 2.48
CA MET A 287 -8.78 14.84 2.40
C MET A 287 -9.44 14.92 3.79
N THR A 288 -10.35 15.88 3.96
CA THR A 288 -11.21 16.00 5.14
C THR A 288 -12.55 16.66 4.82
N ASN A 289 -13.61 16.22 5.50
CA ASN A 289 -14.89 16.92 5.53
C ASN A 289 -15.02 17.88 6.73
N LYS A 290 -13.95 18.09 7.51
CA LYS A 290 -13.95 18.85 8.77
C LYS A 290 -13.12 20.14 8.72
N ALA A 291 -12.69 20.56 7.53
CA ALA A 291 -11.83 21.71 7.32
C ALA A 291 -12.37 22.97 8.00
N LYS A 292 -11.62 23.49 8.99
CA LYS A 292 -11.95 24.76 9.66
C LYS A 292 -11.84 25.96 8.71
N ASN A 293 -10.82 25.95 7.86
CA ASN A 293 -10.57 26.95 6.82
C ASN A 293 -10.38 26.22 5.48
N PRO A 294 -11.47 25.83 4.80
CA PRO A 294 -11.38 25.05 3.57
C PRO A 294 -10.68 25.86 2.48
N GLN A 295 -9.58 25.31 1.96
CA GLN A 295 -8.99 25.75 0.70
C GLN A 295 -9.50 24.83 -0.39
N LYS A 296 -9.82 25.40 -1.56
CA LYS A 296 -10.18 24.62 -2.72
C LYS A 296 -8.91 24.13 -3.39
N MET A 297 -8.89 22.85 -3.76
CA MET A 297 -7.86 22.24 -4.59
C MET A 297 -8.39 20.94 -5.18
N SER A 298 -7.65 20.36 -6.11
CA SER A 298 -7.99 19.07 -6.71
C SER A 298 -6.73 18.39 -7.22
N TYR A 299 -6.89 17.25 -7.89
CA TYR A 299 -5.84 16.71 -8.74
C TYR A 299 -5.45 17.70 -9.85
N MET A 300 -4.29 17.49 -10.45
CA MET A 300 -3.78 18.27 -11.57
C MET A 300 -4.87 18.39 -12.65
N ASP A 301 -4.90 19.50 -13.40
CA ASP A 301 -5.82 19.75 -14.54
C ASP A 301 -7.34 19.69 -14.27
N LEU A 302 -7.76 19.38 -13.04
CA LEU A 302 -9.15 19.43 -12.59
C LEU A 302 -9.51 20.77 -11.97
N GLU A 303 -10.79 21.12 -12.02
CA GLU A 303 -11.31 22.27 -11.28
C GLU A 303 -11.19 22.04 -9.77
N GLU A 304 -10.85 23.11 -9.05
CA GLU A 304 -10.69 23.04 -7.61
C GLU A 304 -12.02 22.73 -6.92
N THR A 305 -11.97 21.87 -5.91
CA THR A 305 -13.15 21.47 -5.14
C THR A 305 -12.84 21.49 -3.64
N ASP A 306 -13.90 21.40 -2.83
CA ASP A 306 -13.76 21.28 -1.39
C ASP A 306 -13.34 19.86 -1.00
N GLY A 307 -12.88 19.68 0.23
CA GLY A 307 -12.61 18.37 0.81
C GLY A 307 -11.18 17.86 0.63
N PHE A 308 -10.41 18.41 -0.31
CA PHE A 308 -8.97 18.20 -0.34
C PHE A 308 -8.25 19.17 0.60
N VAL A 309 -7.18 18.68 1.24
CA VAL A 309 -6.34 19.47 2.15
C VAL A 309 -4.93 19.58 1.63
N LYS A 310 -4.43 18.51 1.03
CA LYS A 310 -3.11 18.47 0.40
C LYS A 310 -3.12 17.46 -0.73
N VAL A 311 -2.57 17.85 -1.87
CA VAL A 311 -2.36 16.99 -3.04
C VAL A 311 -0.89 17.09 -3.43
N ALA A 312 -0.30 15.98 -3.88
CA ALA A 312 1.08 15.97 -4.36
C ALA A 312 1.19 16.95 -5.54
N LYS A 313 2.25 17.75 -5.58
CA LYS A 313 2.38 18.80 -6.58
C LYS A 313 2.74 18.25 -7.97
N GLY A 314 3.40 17.10 -8.04
CA GLY A 314 3.76 16.45 -9.31
C GLY A 314 3.34 14.98 -9.33
N ALA A 315 3.10 14.45 -10.54
CA ALA A 315 2.65 13.08 -10.74
C ALA A 315 3.80 12.04 -10.83
N ARG A 316 5.06 12.49 -10.84
CA ARG A 316 6.24 11.63 -11.15
C ARG A 316 7.35 11.65 -10.10
N ARG A 317 7.15 12.34 -8.98
CA ARG A 317 8.23 12.59 -8.00
C ARG A 317 7.83 12.18 -6.61
N GLU A 318 8.82 11.81 -5.81
CA GLU A 318 8.61 11.45 -4.40
C GLU A 318 8.22 12.69 -3.57
N GLU A 319 7.10 12.59 -2.83
CA GLU A 319 6.58 13.67 -2.00
C GLU A 319 6.02 13.13 -0.67
N ILE A 320 6.13 13.93 0.38
CA ILE A 320 5.53 13.64 1.69
C ILE A 320 4.42 14.67 1.93
N LEU A 321 3.20 14.18 2.06
CA LEU A 321 2.02 15.01 2.30
C LEU A 321 1.72 15.01 3.79
N LEU A 322 2.52 15.77 4.53
CA LEU A 322 2.32 15.97 5.95
C LEU A 322 1.29 17.08 6.21
N VAL A 323 0.30 16.79 7.05
CA VAL A 323 -0.82 17.68 7.38
C VAL A 323 -1.15 17.58 8.88
N ARG A 324 -1.32 18.72 9.56
CA ARG A 324 -1.69 18.75 10.98
C ARG A 324 -3.19 18.56 11.15
N LYS A 325 -3.62 17.54 11.90
CA LYS A 325 -5.04 17.16 12.07
C LYS A 325 -5.89 18.28 12.67
N ASP A 326 -5.35 19.08 13.59
CA ASP A 326 -6.12 20.14 14.29
C ASP A 326 -6.30 21.42 13.45
N SER A 327 -5.51 21.55 12.39
CA SER A 327 -5.55 22.66 11.45
C SER A 327 -6.55 22.43 10.31
N ILE A 328 -7.18 21.26 10.28
CA ILE A 328 -8.03 20.77 9.19
C ILE A 328 -9.33 20.18 9.73
#